data_AF-A0A3D1LAV5-F1
#
_entry.id   AF-A0A3D1LAV5-F1
#
_cell.length_a   1.000
_cell.length_b   1.000
_cell.length_c   1.000
_cell.angle_alpha   90.00
_cell.angle_beta   90.00
_cell.angle_gamma   90.00
#
_symmetry.space_group_name_H-M   'P 1'
#
loop_
_entity.id
_entity.type
_entity.pdbx_description
1 polymer ?
#
loop_
_entity_poly.entity_id
_entity_poly.type
_entity_poly.pdbx_seq_one_letter_code
_entity_poly.pdbx_strand_id
1 'polypeptide(L)' 'MVGDRAYDLLAAEYNGLAFVGCTYGYAPHEIARADCLISSGTELAQAVLCALASETPNFN' A
#
# COMPACT_ATOMS: atom_id res chain seq x y z
N MET A 1 -2.28 -2.65 -3.78
CA MET A 1 -3.35 -1.68 -3.47
C MET A 1 -2.71 -0.37 -2.99
N VAL A 2 -3.32 0.77 -3.27
CA VAL A 2 -2.86 2.08 -2.77
C VAL A 2 -4.05 2.81 -2.15
N GLY A 3 -3.90 3.36 -0.94
CA GLY A 3 -5.00 4.02 -0.26
C GLY A 3 -4.59 4.79 1.00
N ASP A 4 -5.53 5.50 1.60
CA ASP A 4 -5.32 6.37 2.76
C ASP A 4 -6.30 6.09 3.92
N ARG A 5 -7.15 5.07 3.78
CA ARG A 5 -8.12 4.63 4.79
C ARG A 5 -7.91 3.20 5.24
N ALA A 6 -8.43 2.88 6.43
CA ALA A 6 -8.48 1.50 6.95
C ALA A 6 -9.14 0.53 5.98
N TYR A 7 -10.18 0.96 5.25
CA TYR A 7 -10.91 0.10 4.32
C TYR A 7 -10.05 -0.33 3.11
N ASP A 8 -9.18 0.54 2.60
CA ASP A 8 -8.27 0.18 1.50
C ASP A 8 -7.24 -0.85 1.97
N LEU A 9 -6.72 -0.66 3.18
CA LEU A 9 -5.78 -1.58 3.83
C LEU A 9 -6.43 -2.95 4.07
N LEU A 10 -7.64 -2.97 4.64
CA LEU A 10 -8.38 -4.22 4.88
C LEU A 10 -8.71 -4.96 3.58
N ALA A 11 -9.06 -4.22 2.51
CA ALA A 11 -9.28 -4.81 1.20
C ALA A 11 -7.99 -5.40 0.61
N ALA A 12 -6.84 -4.77 0.81
CA ALA A 12 -5.54 -5.29 0.38
C ALA A 12 -5.20 -6.59 1.12
N GLU A 13 -5.29 -6.58 2.47
CA GLU A 13 -5.03 -7.73 3.33
C GLU A 13 -5.93 -8.92 2.96
N TYR A 14 -7.22 -8.68 2.78
CA TYR A 14 -8.19 -9.73 2.42
C TYR A 14 -7.85 -10.42 1.10
N ASN A 15 -7.28 -9.69 0.14
CA ASN A 15 -6.90 -10.21 -1.17
C ASN A 15 -5.42 -10.64 -1.26
N GLY A 16 -4.66 -10.57 -0.16
CA GLY A 16 -3.23 -10.88 -0.15
C GLY A 16 -2.38 -9.95 -1.03
N LEU A 17 -2.80 -8.70 -1.19
CA LEU A 17 -2.09 -7.70 -1.99
C LEU A 17 -1.19 -6.83 -1.09
N ALA A 18 0.00 -6.47 -1.57
CA ALA A 18 0.80 -5.44 -0.93
C ALA A 18 0.03 -4.09 -0.89
N PHE A 19 0.15 -3.37 0.22
CA PHE A 19 -0.54 -2.10 0.48
C PHE A 19 0.45 -0.93 0.63
N VAL A 20 0.31 0.07 -0.24
CA VAL A 20 1.01 1.36 -0.14
C VAL A 20 0.05 2.37 0.50
N GLY A 21 0.36 2.79 1.73
CA GLY A 21 -0.41 3.75 2.50
C GLY A 21 0.04 5.19 2.27
N CYS A 22 -0.91 6.05 1.89
CA CYS A 22 -0.68 7.48 1.65
C CYS A 22 -0.89 8.31 2.93
N THR A 23 0.18 8.67 3.64
CA THR A 23 0.08 9.43 4.90
C THR A 23 -0.27 10.90 4.71
N TYR A 24 -0.17 11.42 3.49
CA TYR A 24 -0.65 12.74 3.11
C TYR A 24 -2.16 12.80 2.84
N GLY A 25 -2.86 11.67 2.96
CA GLY A 25 -4.31 11.56 2.81
C GLY A 25 -5.09 11.82 4.09
N TYR A 26 -6.29 11.26 4.18
CA TYR A 26 -7.31 11.61 5.16
C TYR A 26 -7.03 11.11 6.59
N ALA A 27 -6.61 9.84 6.77
CA ALA A 27 -6.47 9.22 8.08
C ALA A 27 -5.16 8.41 8.22
N PRO A 28 -3.98 9.07 8.32
CA PRO A 28 -2.68 8.39 8.33
C PRO A 28 -2.50 7.37 9.46
N HIS A 29 -3.18 7.55 10.59
CA HIS A 29 -3.11 6.61 11.72
C HIS A 29 -3.85 5.29 11.45
N GLU A 30 -4.88 5.30 10.60
CA GLU A 30 -5.64 4.09 10.24
C GLU A 30 -4.79 3.10 9.43
N ILE A 31 -3.80 3.61 8.70
CA ILE A 31 -2.96 2.85 7.78
C ILE A 31 -1.54 2.62 8.33
N ALA A 32 -1.28 2.85 9.62
CA ALA A 32 0.06 2.76 10.21
C ALA A 32 0.75 1.39 10.05
N ARG A 33 -0.01 0.35 9.71
CA ARG A 33 0.46 -1.02 9.44
C ARG A 33 0.58 -1.37 7.95
N ALA A 34 0.53 -0.38 7.06
CA ALA A 34 0.78 -0.58 5.64
C ALA A 34 2.18 -1.17 5.40
N ASP A 35 2.32 -1.99 4.35
CA ASP A 35 3.62 -2.54 3.95
C ASP A 35 4.63 -1.45 3.58
N CYS A 36 4.11 -0.36 3.00
CA CYS A 36 4.88 0.83 2.67
C CYS A 36 4.05 2.08 3.00
N LEU A 37 4.67 3.08 3.64
CA LEU A 37 4.06 4.38 3.89
C LEU A 37 4.79 5.44 3.07
N ILE A 38 4.02 6.27 2.35
CA ILE A 38 4.53 7.41 1.58
C ILE A 38 3.96 8.72 2.12
N SER A 39 4.74 9.79 2.03
CA SER A 39 4.39 11.12 2.57
C SER A 39 4.07 12.16 1.49
N SER A 40 4.27 11.81 0.23
CA SER A 40 3.95 12.63 -0.93
C SER A 40 3.52 11.76 -2.11
N GLY A 41 2.61 12.30 -2.94
CA GLY A 41 2.20 11.64 -4.19
C GLY A 41 3.35 11.46 -5.20
N THR A 42 4.45 12.19 -5.06
CA THR A 42 5.64 12.02 -5.90
C THR A 42 6.35 10.68 -5.66
N GLU A 43 6.15 10.07 -4.50
CA GLU A 43 6.79 8.79 -4.11
C GLU A 43 6.03 7.57 -4.66
N LEU A 44 4.79 7.77 -5.13
CA LEU A 44 3.83 6.71 -5.49
C LEU A 44 4.39 5.72 -6.52
N ALA A 45 4.95 6.23 -7.62
CA ALA A 45 5.44 5.39 -8.71
C ALA A 45 6.57 4.47 -8.23
N GLN A 46 7.51 5.01 -7.45
CA GLN A 46 8.61 4.22 -6.91
C GLN A 46 8.13 3.19 -5.88
N ALA A 47 7.20 3.55 -5.00
CA ALA A 47 6.66 2.65 -3.99
C ALA A 47 5.93 1.46 -4.63
N VAL A 48 5.10 1.71 -5.66
CA VAL A 48 4.39 0.64 -6.38
C VAL A 48 5.37 -0.29 -7.10
N LEU A 49 6.39 0.23 -7.76
CA LEU A 49 7.39 -0.61 -8.43
C LEU A 49 8.16 -1.50 -7.45
N CYS A 50 8.53 -0.97 -6.26
CA CYS A 50 9.15 -1.76 -5.21
C CYS A 50 8.23 -2.87 -4.67
N ALA A 51 6.94 -2.56 -4.47
CA ALA A 51 5.96 -3.55 -4.03
C ALA A 51 5.82 -4.70 -5.04
N LEU A 52 5.69 -4.38 -6.33
CA LEU A 52 5.58 -5.39 -7.39
C LEU A 52 6.85 -6.24 -7.54
N ALA A 53 8.04 -5.65 -7.35
CA ALA A 53 9.30 -6.40 -7.41
C ALA A 53 9.48 -7.38 -6.23
N SER A 54 8.73 -7.18 -5.15
CA SER A 54 8.79 -8.02 -3.94
C SER A 54 7.81 -9.19 -3.97
N GLU A 55 6.82 -9.17 -4.89
CA GLU A 55 5.91 -10.29 -5.11
C GLU A 55 6.62 -11.34 -5.98
N THR A 56 6.93 -12.52 -5.43
CA THR A 56 7.32 -13.67 -6.25
C THR A 56 6.10 -14.14 -7.06
N PRO A 57 6.19 -14.31 -8.38
CA PRO A 57 5.08 -14.79 -9.19
C PRO A 57 4.63 -16.18 -8.71
N ASN A 58 3.42 -16.29 -8.18
CA ASN A 58 2.77 -17.57 -7.93
C ASN A 58 2.14 -18.05 -9.25
N PHE A 59 2.87 -18.87 -10.00
CA PHE A 59 2.32 -19.62 -11.12
C PHE A 59 1.71 -20.93 -10.58
N ASN A 60 0.53 -20.85 -9.95
CA ASN A 60 -0.28 -22.02 -9.60
C ASN A 60 -1.39 -22.23 -10.65
#